data_AF-A0A1T1AVI1-F1
#
_entry.id   AF-A0A1T1AVI1-F1
#
_cell.length_a   1.000
_cell.length_b   1.000
_cell.length_c   1.000
_cell.angle_alpha   90.00
_cell.angle_beta   90.00
_cell.angle_gamma   90.00
#
_symmetry.space_group_name_H-M   'P 1'
#
loop_
_entity.id
_entity.type
_entity.pdbx_description
1 polymer ?
#
loop_
_entity_poly.entity_id
_entity_poly.type
_entity_poly.pdbx_seq_one_letter_code
_entity_poly.pdbx_strand_id
1 'polypeptide(L)'
;MPVKPHWSTEPQGRWYRWRGYTVRWLLFGLVVNVFQPVAKDVESVWVDKLYQAWIGLVFGAACAVVFTLAENRFNTPRIKWKSWLIVLATWLGVKVAFVSLIAVVD
;
A
#
# COMPACT_ATOMS: atom_id res chain seq x y z
N MET A 1 35.22 -9.73 19.21
CA MET A 1 33.99 -9.63 18.38
C MET A 1 34.16 -8.45 17.43
N PRO A 2 33.86 -8.57 16.12
CA PRO A 2 34.00 -7.43 15.22
C PRO A 2 33.03 -6.31 15.62
N VAL A 3 33.56 -5.11 15.82
CA VAL A 3 32.77 -3.91 16.15
C VAL A 3 32.00 -3.50 14.91
N LYS A 4 30.66 -3.54 14.96
CA LYS A 4 29.84 -3.00 13.86
C LYS A 4 30.02 -1.49 13.81
N PRO A 5 30.36 -0.92 12.64
CA PRO A 5 30.49 0.52 12.50
C PRO A 5 29.18 1.23 12.85
N HIS A 6 29.25 2.42 13.45
CA HIS A 6 28.07 3.16 13.91
C HIS A 6 27.10 3.57 12.78
N TRP A 7 27.59 3.64 11.54
CA TRP A 7 26.78 3.85 10.34
C TRP A 7 26.12 2.58 9.78
N SER A 8 26.49 1.39 10.29
CA SER A 8 25.92 0.10 9.87
C SER A 8 24.69 -0.32 10.67
N THR A 9 24.32 0.47 11.68
CA THR A 9 23.11 0.23 12.47
C THR A 9 21.91 0.66 11.65
N GLU A 10 21.27 -0.28 10.96
CA GLU A 10 19.96 0.00 10.36
C GLU A 10 19.04 0.51 11.47
N PRO A 11 18.38 1.67 11.27
CA PRO A 11 17.42 2.19 12.23
C PRO A 11 16.37 1.12 12.54
N GLN A 12 16.36 0.62 13.77
CA GLN A 12 15.41 -0.41 14.19
C GLN A 12 14.07 0.25 14.54
N GLY A 13 12.99 -0.24 13.95
CA GLY A 13 11.65 0.24 14.27
C GLY A 13 10.57 -0.34 13.36
N ARG A 14 9.35 -0.43 13.90
CA ARG A 14 8.17 -0.90 13.14
C ARG A 14 7.85 -0.02 11.94
N TRP A 15 8.28 1.25 11.98
CA TRP A 15 8.12 2.25 10.93
C TRP A 15 9.41 2.47 10.11
N TYR A 16 10.37 1.56 10.11
CA TYR A 16 11.56 1.73 9.26
C TYR A 16 11.18 1.80 7.77
N ARG A 17 11.80 2.75 7.03
CA ARG A 17 11.60 3.01 5.58
C ARG A 17 10.17 3.29 5.11
N TRP A 18 9.27 3.57 6.05
CA TRP A 18 7.85 3.77 5.77
C TRP A 18 7.56 4.79 4.68
N ARG A 19 8.26 5.93 4.65
CA ARG A 19 8.06 7.00 3.67
C ARG A 19 8.16 6.47 2.24
N GLY A 20 9.16 5.61 1.98
CA GLY A 20 9.37 5.01 0.67
C GLY A 20 8.27 4.00 0.31
N TYR A 21 7.78 3.23 1.29
CA TYR A 21 6.66 2.32 1.08
C TYR A 21 5.36 3.09 0.83
N THR A 22 5.09 4.13 1.61
CA THR A 22 3.92 4.99 1.46
C THR A 22 3.85 5.59 0.07
N VAL A 23 4.91 6.23 -0.43
CA VAL A 23 4.90 6.81 -1.78
C VAL A 23 4.60 5.74 -2.84
N ARG A 24 5.23 4.57 -2.76
CA ARG A 24 5.01 3.48 -3.73
C ARG A 24 3.57 2.96 -3.70
N TRP A 25 3.01 2.76 -2.51
CA TRP A 25 1.65 2.27 -2.36
C TRP A 25 0.60 3.31 -2.72
N LEU A 26 0.84 4.60 -2.47
CA LEU A 26 -0.01 5.70 -2.94
C LEU A 26 -0.02 5.78 -4.47
N LEU A 27 1.16 5.72 -5.11
CA LEU A 27 1.25 5.70 -6.57
C LEU A 27 0.56 4.47 -7.16
N PHE A 28 0.77 3.30 -6.58
CA PHE A 28 0.09 2.07 -6.99
C PHE A 28 -1.43 2.23 -6.87
N GLY A 29 -1.94 2.63 -5.70
CA GLY A 29 -3.37 2.83 -5.46
C GLY A 29 -4.01 3.84 -6.40
N LEU A 30 -3.32 4.96 -6.65
CA LEU A 30 -3.75 5.98 -7.60
C LEU A 30 -3.85 5.41 -9.02
N VAL A 31 -2.79 4.78 -9.51
CA VAL A 31 -2.74 4.21 -10.87
C VAL A 31 -3.85 3.17 -11.04
N VAL A 32 -3.97 2.20 -10.14
CA VAL A 32 -4.96 1.13 -10.34
C VAL A 32 -6.42 1.59 -10.28
N ASN A 33 -6.72 2.74 -9.68
CA ASN A 33 -8.09 3.28 -9.62
C ASN A 33 -8.37 4.30 -10.73
N VAL A 34 -7.43 5.21 -11.04
CA VAL A 34 -7.64 6.22 -12.10
C VAL A 34 -7.83 5.59 -13.47
N PHE A 35 -7.23 4.42 -13.72
CA PHE A 35 -7.42 3.67 -14.97
C PHE A 35 -8.67 2.78 -15.00
N GLN A 36 -9.50 2.79 -13.94
CA GLN A 36 -10.78 2.08 -13.99
C GLN A 36 -11.76 2.77 -14.96
N PRO A 37 -12.60 1.99 -15.64
CA PRO A 37 -13.65 2.56 -16.48
C PRO A 37 -14.61 3.40 -15.64
N VAL A 38 -15.10 4.49 -16.22
CA VAL A 38 -16.17 5.30 -15.65
C VAL A 38 -17.51 4.77 -16.20
N ALA A 39 -18.58 4.87 -15.42
CA ALA A 39 -19.91 4.48 -15.88
C ALA A 39 -20.36 5.35 -17.07
N LYS A 40 -21.25 4.82 -17.92
CA LYS A 40 -21.66 5.50 -19.17
C LYS A 40 -22.59 6.69 -18.92
N ASP A 41 -23.31 6.69 -17.81
CA ASP A 41 -24.38 7.66 -17.50
C ASP A 41 -23.98 8.64 -16.38
N VAL A 42 -22.78 9.22 -16.47
CA VAL A 42 -22.25 10.11 -15.43
C VAL A 42 -22.40 11.58 -15.83
N GLU A 43 -22.79 12.42 -14.88
CA GLU A 43 -22.94 13.86 -15.10
C GLU A 43 -21.59 14.53 -15.39
N SER A 44 -20.48 14.04 -14.81
CA SER A 44 -19.13 14.57 -15.04
C SER A 44 -18.05 13.52 -14.88
N VAL A 45 -17.36 13.22 -15.98
CA VAL A 45 -16.21 12.29 -16.01
C VAL A 45 -15.09 12.74 -15.07
N TRP A 46 -14.88 14.05 -14.92
CA TRP A 46 -13.80 14.59 -14.09
C TRP A 46 -14.07 14.43 -12.60
N VAL A 47 -15.33 14.56 -12.18
CA VAL A 47 -15.73 14.33 -10.78
C VAL A 47 -15.50 12.87 -10.41
N ASP A 48 -15.93 11.95 -11.27
CA ASP A 48 -15.71 10.51 -11.05
C ASP A 48 -14.24 10.13 -11.07
N LYS A 49 -13.43 10.73 -11.93
CA LYS A 49 -11.98 10.52 -11.94
C LYS A 49 -11.33 11.04 -10.67
N LEU A 50 -11.79 12.16 -10.13
CA LEU A 50 -11.32 12.68 -8.85
C LEU A 50 -11.72 11.74 -7.70
N TYR A 51 -12.94 11.20 -7.73
CA TYR A 51 -13.41 10.22 -6.75
C TYR A 51 -12.62 8.90 -6.83
N GLN A 52 -12.37 8.38 -8.04
CA GLN A 52 -11.50 7.22 -8.27
C GLN A 52 -10.08 7.46 -7.75
N ALA A 53 -9.51 8.65 -8.01
CA ALA A 53 -8.20 9.01 -7.49
C ALA A 53 -8.19 9.04 -5.96
N TRP A 54 -9.21 9.64 -5.33
CA TRP A 54 -9.35 9.70 -3.88
C TRP A 54 -9.45 8.31 -3.25
N ILE A 55 -10.34 7.46 -3.77
CA ILE A 55 -10.47 6.06 -3.38
C ILE A 55 -9.13 5.33 -3.51
N GLY A 56 -8.43 5.54 -4.62
CA GLY A 56 -7.12 4.94 -4.86
C GLY A 56 -6.06 5.35 -3.84
N LEU A 57 -6.05 6.62 -3.43
CA LEU A 57 -5.14 7.11 -2.41
C LEU A 57 -5.45 6.52 -1.03
N VAL A 58 -6.73 6.44 -0.65
CA VAL A 58 -7.15 5.80 0.62
C VAL A 58 -6.74 4.32 0.63
N PHE A 59 -6.99 3.61 -0.47
CA PHE A 59 -6.57 2.22 -0.64
C PHE A 59 -5.04 2.06 -0.55
N GLY A 60 -4.29 2.92 -1.24
CA GLY A 60 -2.83 2.94 -1.19
C GLY A 60 -2.29 3.23 0.21
N ALA A 61 -2.90 4.16 0.94
CA ALA A 61 -2.53 4.48 2.31
C ALA A 61 -2.74 3.28 3.26
N ALA A 62 -3.87 2.58 3.14
CA ALA A 62 -4.15 1.37 3.91
C ALA A 62 -3.10 0.27 3.62
N CYS A 63 -2.79 0.03 2.34
CA CYS A 63 -1.75 -0.92 1.95
C CYS A 63 -0.38 -0.52 2.51
N ALA A 64 -0.03 0.77 2.49
CA ALA A 64 1.24 1.26 3.02
C ALA A 64 1.43 0.93 4.50
N VAL A 65 0.38 1.11 5.31
CA VAL A 65 0.40 0.82 6.75
C VAL A 65 0.59 -0.68 6.97
N VAL A 66 -0.25 -1.51 6.35
CA VAL A 66 -0.21 -2.97 6.51
C VAL A 66 1.13 -3.53 6.03
N PHE A 67 1.59 -3.11 4.86
CA PHE A 67 2.88 -3.54 4.31
C PHE A 67 4.05 -3.13 5.19
N THR A 68 4.09 -1.87 5.66
CA THR A 68 5.19 -1.38 6.49
C THR A 68 5.32 -2.21 7.77
N LEU A 69 4.19 -2.50 8.43
CA LEU A 69 4.17 -3.33 9.63
C LEU A 69 4.58 -4.78 9.32
N ALA A 70 4.02 -5.38 8.27
CA ALA A 70 4.30 -6.77 7.89
C ALA A 70 5.77 -6.97 7.44
N GLU A 71 6.28 -6.10 6.57
CA GLU A 71 7.64 -6.17 6.04
C GLU A 71 8.68 -5.97 7.17
N ASN A 72 8.42 -5.03 8.10
CA ASN A 72 9.32 -4.80 9.24
C ASN A 72 9.21 -5.86 10.33
N ARG A 73 8.07 -6.58 10.43
CA ARG A 73 7.86 -7.65 11.43
C ARG A 73 8.35 -9.01 10.95
N PHE A 74 8.05 -9.39 9.71
CA PHE A 74 8.24 -10.74 9.19
C PHE A 74 9.45 -10.89 8.26
N ASN A 75 9.99 -9.78 7.76
CA ASN A 75 11.11 -9.79 6.82
C ASN A 75 12.23 -8.81 7.22
N THR A 76 12.64 -8.83 8.48
CA THR A 76 13.83 -8.09 8.96
C THR A 76 15.08 -8.37 8.14
N PRO A 77 15.37 -9.63 7.70
CA PRO A 77 16.53 -9.92 6.85
C PRO A 77 16.39 -9.45 5.38
N ARG A 78 15.26 -8.83 5.00
CA ARG A 78 15.00 -8.26 3.66
C ARG A 78 15.15 -9.26 2.51
N ILE A 79 14.65 -10.47 2.72
CA ILE A 79 14.69 -11.52 1.71
C ILE A 79 13.67 -11.18 0.61
N LYS A 80 14.13 -11.06 -0.63
CA LYS A 80 13.33 -10.56 -1.77
C LYS A 80 12.03 -11.35 -1.99
N TRP A 81 12.08 -12.68 -1.93
CA TRP A 81 10.88 -13.50 -2.16
C TRP A 81 9.82 -13.30 -1.07
N LYS A 82 10.25 -13.10 0.19
CA LYS A 82 9.35 -12.78 1.30
C LYS A 82 8.72 -11.41 1.12
N SER A 83 9.48 -10.41 0.67
CA SER A 83 8.92 -9.09 0.37
C SER A 83 7.84 -9.19 -0.71
N TRP A 84 8.08 -9.93 -1.79
CA TRP A 84 7.06 -10.13 -2.84
C TRP A 84 5.81 -10.84 -2.31
N LEU A 85 5.98 -11.88 -1.48
CA LEU A 85 4.85 -12.55 -0.84
C LEU A 85 4.06 -11.57 0.05
N ILE A 86 4.74 -10.75 0.85
CA ILE A 86 4.10 -9.75 1.71
C ILE A 86 3.40 -8.66 0.88
N VAL A 87 3.98 -8.22 -0.25
CA VAL A 87 3.32 -7.30 -1.19
C VAL A 87 2.00 -7.90 -1.68
N LEU A 88 2.04 -9.13 -2.20
CA LEU A 88 0.85 -9.80 -2.74
C LEU A 88 -0.20 -10.03 -1.65
N ALA A 89 0.22 -10.50 -0.47
CA ALA A 89 -0.68 -10.74 0.66
C ALA A 89 -1.30 -9.45 1.18
N THR A 90 -0.53 -8.35 1.25
CA THR A 90 -1.04 -7.03 1.63
C THR A 90 -2.08 -6.57 0.62
N TRP A 91 -1.74 -6.62 -0.68
CA TRP A 91 -2.63 -6.17 -1.73
C TRP A 91 -3.95 -6.94 -1.72
N LEU A 92 -3.88 -8.27 -1.68
CA LEU A 92 -5.06 -9.14 -1.66
C LEU A 92 -5.89 -8.92 -0.39
N GLY A 93 -5.25 -8.93 0.78
CA GLY A 93 -5.94 -8.77 2.06
C GLY A 93 -6.64 -7.42 2.19
N VAL A 94 -5.97 -6.33 1.83
CA VAL A 94 -6.57 -4.99 1.85
C VAL A 94 -7.66 -4.87 0.79
N LYS A 95 -7.49 -5.44 -0.42
CA LYS A 95 -8.51 -5.39 -1.46
C LYS A 95 -9.79 -6.10 -1.06
N VAL A 96 -9.67 -7.29 -0.47
CA VAL A 96 -10.83 -8.04 0.06
C VAL A 96 -11.53 -7.21 1.12
N ALA A 97 -10.80 -6.71 2.13
CA ALA A 97 -11.38 -5.87 3.17
C ALA A 97 -12.07 -4.62 2.60
N PHE A 98 -11.45 -3.96 1.63
CA PHE A 98 -11.97 -2.75 1.00
C PHE A 98 -13.29 -3.01 0.26
N VAL A 99 -13.34 -4.06 -0.58
CA VAL A 99 -14.56 -4.43 -1.31
C VAL A 99 -15.65 -4.94 -0.38
N SER A 100 -15.30 -5.72 0.65
CA SER A 100 -16.26 -6.18 1.67
C SER A 100 -16.87 -5.03 2.45
N LEU A 101 -16.09 -4.01 2.82
CA LEU A 101 -16.62 -2.84 3.52
C LEU A 101 -17.59 -2.04 2.64
N ILE A 102 -17.26 -1.83 1.36
CA ILE A 102 -18.15 -1.18 0.41
C ILE A 102 -19.46 -1.97 0.29
N ALA A 103 -19.39 -3.30 0.11
CA ALA A 103 -20.56 -4.16 -0.03
C ALA A 103 -21.46 -4.22 1.22
N VAL A 104 -20.97 -3.81 2.39
CA VAL A 104 -21.76 -3.74 3.63
C VAL A 104 -22.39 -2.35 3.83
N VAL A 105 -21.82 -1.31 3.22
CA VAL A 105 -22.26 0.08 3.36
C VAL A 105 -23.19 0.51 2.22
N ASP A 106 -23.03 -0.08 1.04
CA ASP A 106 -23.94 0.02 -0.12
C ASP A 106 -25.24 -0.79 0.09
#